data_AF-A0A504YUN2-F1
#
_entry.id   AF-A0A504YUN2-F1
#
_cell.length_a   1.000
_cell.length_b   1.000
_cell.length_c   1.000
_cell.angle_alpha   90.00
_cell.angle_beta   90.00
_cell.angle_gamma   90.00
#
_symmetry.space_group_name_H-M   'P 1'
#
loop_
_entity.id
_entity.type
_entity.pdbx_description
1 polymer ?
#
loop_
_entity_poly.entity_id
_entity_poly.type
_entity_poly.pdbx_seq_one_letter_code
_entity_poly.pdbx_strand_id
1 'polypeptide(L)'
;MTLQIPTIAIGDEGNCQADYIAVGDTIDELPKNRYIACGFNATRWTFVSRTNHMVAKLWMGGKGLNTKMSIAIQKFDLKMWNRDVCGNGLLRVEMTPKNFRLPVYEYKFKEPTICHFKLFGTTGTPLGFHFLSMRLGKTTNCSTDYISIWEDGSEEKFVYCGEKPPGKNFTTYKNIFHIIVHIQTDLDQSFVRGIYYQETKDIDLTTVFEAESKKK
;
A
#
# COMPACT_ATOMS: atom_id res chain seq x y z
N MET A 1 -5.21 0.44 12.01
CA MET A 1 -5.73 -0.95 11.87
C MET A 1 -6.24 -1.13 10.44
N THR A 2 -6.41 -2.37 10.00
CA THR A 2 -7.05 -2.66 8.71
C THR A 2 -8.28 -3.53 8.88
N LEU A 3 -9.26 -3.35 7.99
CA LEU A 3 -10.48 -4.15 7.94
C LEU A 3 -10.70 -4.63 6.50
N GLN A 4 -10.91 -5.93 6.34
CA GLN A 4 -11.24 -6.59 5.09
C GLN A 4 -12.50 -7.44 5.28
N ILE A 5 -13.30 -7.59 4.23
CA ILE A 5 -14.49 -8.46 4.23
C ILE A 5 -14.23 -9.61 3.26
N PRO A 6 -13.61 -10.72 3.72
CA PRO A 6 -13.25 -11.83 2.85
C PRO A 6 -14.44 -12.67 2.40
N THR A 7 -15.54 -12.68 3.16
CA THR A 7 -16.81 -13.29 2.71
C THR A 7 -17.96 -12.36 2.99
N ILE A 8 -18.86 -12.23 2.01
CA ILE A 8 -20.06 -11.40 2.08
C ILE A 8 -21.17 -12.06 1.27
N ALA A 9 -22.38 -11.99 1.81
CA ALA A 9 -23.66 -12.31 1.18
C ALA A 9 -24.67 -11.37 1.83
N ILE A 10 -24.85 -10.18 1.25
CA ILE A 10 -25.77 -9.13 1.75
C ILE A 10 -26.58 -8.61 0.56
N GLY A 11 -27.90 -8.83 0.58
CA GLY A 11 -28.78 -8.45 -0.52
C GLY A 11 -28.43 -9.15 -1.84
N ASP A 12 -28.70 -8.47 -2.95
CA ASP A 12 -28.37 -8.91 -4.31
C ASP A 12 -27.12 -8.18 -4.84
N GLU A 13 -26.62 -8.56 -6.03
CA GLU A 13 -25.46 -7.91 -6.70
C GLU A 13 -25.76 -6.48 -7.25
N GLY A 14 -26.76 -5.79 -6.68
CA GLY A 14 -27.17 -4.45 -7.08
C GLY A 14 -26.20 -3.33 -6.66
N ASN A 15 -26.64 -2.10 -6.79
CA ASN A 15 -25.86 -0.88 -6.46
C ASN A 15 -25.71 -0.59 -4.95
N CYS A 16 -25.88 -1.61 -4.09
CA CYS A 16 -25.79 -1.51 -2.64
C CYS A 16 -26.68 -0.42 -2.01
N GLN A 17 -27.89 -0.18 -2.55
CA GLN A 17 -28.83 0.82 -2.00
C GLN A 17 -29.77 0.28 -0.92
N ALA A 18 -30.24 -0.96 -1.04
CA ALA A 18 -31.20 -1.56 -0.12
C ALA A 18 -30.53 -2.27 1.07
N ASP A 19 -29.55 -3.12 0.77
CA ASP A 19 -28.81 -3.92 1.76
C ASP A 19 -27.32 -3.72 1.53
N TYR A 20 -26.59 -3.28 2.55
CA TYR A 20 -25.16 -3.02 2.44
C TYR A 20 -24.46 -2.97 3.78
N ILE A 21 -23.15 -3.11 3.75
CA ILE A 21 -22.26 -2.75 4.86
C ILE A 21 -21.39 -1.58 4.45
N ALA A 22 -21.27 -0.58 5.33
CA ALA A 22 -20.38 0.57 5.17
C ALA A 22 -19.32 0.58 6.28
N VAL A 23 -18.07 0.89 5.93
CA VAL A 23 -16.93 0.90 6.87
C VAL A 23 -16.26 2.28 6.91
N GLY A 24 -15.89 2.75 8.10
CA GLY A 24 -15.25 4.06 8.30
C GLY A 24 -14.55 4.20 9.65
N ASP A 25 -14.01 5.39 9.92
CA ASP A 25 -13.40 5.72 11.21
C ASP A 25 -14.46 6.13 12.26
N THR A 26 -15.59 6.71 11.83
CA THR A 26 -16.71 7.13 12.69
C THR A 26 -18.06 6.79 12.06
N ILE A 27 -19.14 6.77 12.85
CA ILE A 27 -20.50 6.47 12.38
C ILE A 27 -21.07 7.59 11.49
N ASP A 28 -20.72 8.85 11.78
CA ASP A 28 -21.25 10.02 11.07
C ASP A 28 -20.69 10.15 9.64
N GLU A 29 -19.55 9.51 9.36
CA GLU A 29 -19.00 9.41 8.01
C GLU A 29 -19.74 8.38 7.13
N LEU A 30 -20.70 7.61 7.66
CA LEU A 30 -21.34 6.47 6.96
C LEU A 30 -22.78 6.76 6.51
N PRO A 31 -23.17 6.40 5.27
CA PRO A 31 -22.39 5.63 4.30
C PRO A 31 -21.46 6.51 3.44
N LYS A 32 -20.20 6.08 3.32
CA LYS A 32 -19.22 6.67 2.40
C LYS A 32 -19.05 5.73 1.22
N ASN A 33 -19.45 6.15 0.01
CA ASN A 33 -19.48 5.32 -1.21
C ASN A 33 -18.22 4.47 -1.48
N ARG A 34 -17.06 4.86 -0.95
CA ARG A 34 -15.76 4.21 -1.18
C ARG A 34 -15.54 2.91 -0.42
N TYR A 35 -16.22 2.70 0.70
CA TYR A 35 -16.06 1.50 1.55
C TYR A 35 -17.43 0.90 1.88
N ILE A 36 -18.22 0.72 0.82
CA ILE A 36 -19.50 0.02 0.85
C ILE A 36 -19.33 -1.33 0.16
N ALA A 37 -19.99 -2.36 0.69
CA ALA A 37 -20.07 -3.66 0.06
C ALA A 37 -21.49 -4.25 0.19
N CYS A 38 -21.88 -5.02 -0.83
CA CYS A 38 -23.10 -5.81 -0.90
C CYS A 38 -22.86 -6.97 -1.90
N GLY A 39 -23.88 -7.81 -2.11
CA GLY A 39 -23.81 -8.98 -2.98
C GLY A 39 -22.97 -10.11 -2.39
N PHE A 40 -22.38 -10.91 -3.27
CA PHE A 40 -21.71 -12.18 -2.93
C PHE A 40 -20.19 -12.17 -3.11
N ASN A 41 -19.64 -11.06 -3.62
CA ASN A 41 -18.22 -10.96 -3.97
C ASN A 41 -17.40 -10.33 -2.84
N ALA A 42 -16.31 -10.98 -2.46
CA ALA A 42 -15.37 -10.46 -1.47
C ALA A 42 -14.88 -9.06 -1.82
N THR A 43 -14.61 -8.23 -0.81
CA THR A 43 -14.17 -6.86 -1.05
C THR A 43 -12.81 -6.84 -1.75
N ARG A 44 -12.72 -6.12 -2.87
CA ARG A 44 -11.44 -5.87 -3.54
C ARG A 44 -10.55 -4.88 -2.77
N TRP A 45 -11.17 -4.12 -1.86
CA TRP A 45 -10.53 -3.11 -1.05
C TRP A 45 -10.26 -3.61 0.37
N THR A 46 -9.26 -2.99 1.00
CA THR A 46 -8.97 -3.11 2.42
C THR A 46 -9.09 -1.72 3.05
N PHE A 47 -9.97 -1.55 4.04
CA PHE A 47 -10.08 -0.30 4.77
C PHE A 47 -8.87 -0.11 5.67
N VAL A 48 -8.21 1.05 5.60
CA VAL A 48 -7.09 1.41 6.47
C VAL A 48 -7.52 2.58 7.35
N SER A 49 -7.73 2.31 8.63
CA SER A 49 -8.15 3.33 9.59
C SER A 49 -7.05 4.35 9.84
N ARG A 50 -7.45 5.62 9.91
CA ARG A 50 -6.57 6.74 10.30
C ARG A 50 -6.48 6.91 11.82
N THR A 51 -7.31 6.19 12.56
CA THR A 51 -7.45 6.33 14.00
C THR A 51 -7.24 4.98 14.67
N ASN A 52 -7.48 4.94 15.98
CA ASN A 52 -7.60 3.71 16.76
C ASN A 52 -9.04 3.18 16.81
N HIS A 53 -9.98 3.74 16.03
CA HIS A 53 -11.38 3.33 15.97
C HIS A 53 -11.80 2.97 14.53
N MET A 54 -12.63 1.94 14.42
CA MET A 54 -13.27 1.56 13.16
C MET A 54 -14.74 1.27 13.44
N VAL A 55 -15.60 1.75 12.55
CA VAL A 55 -17.05 1.53 12.59
C VAL A 55 -17.46 0.79 11.33
N ALA A 56 -18.26 -0.27 11.52
CA ALA A 56 -18.91 -0.99 10.45
C ALA A 56 -20.43 -0.91 10.66
N LYS A 57 -21.14 -0.26 9.75
CA LYS A 57 -22.59 -0.09 9.79
C LYS A 57 -23.23 -1.03 8.78
N LEU A 58 -23.95 -2.04 9.28
CA LEU A 58 -24.81 -2.89 8.47
C LEU A 58 -26.18 -2.22 8.32
N TRP A 59 -26.65 -2.08 7.09
CA TRP A 59 -27.98 -1.59 6.76
C TRP A 59 -28.74 -2.66 5.97
N MET A 60 -29.97 -2.95 6.40
CA MET A 60 -30.84 -3.96 5.78
C MET A 60 -32.21 -3.34 5.58
N GLY A 61 -32.57 -3.08 4.33
CA GLY A 61 -33.87 -2.53 3.93
C GLY A 61 -34.77 -3.52 3.18
N GLY A 62 -34.20 -4.63 2.69
CA GLY A 62 -34.90 -5.67 1.93
C GLY A 62 -35.44 -6.84 2.76
N LYS A 63 -35.97 -7.87 2.09
CA LYS A 63 -36.34 -9.16 2.69
C LYS A 63 -35.08 -9.99 2.93
N GLY A 64 -34.24 -9.56 3.88
CA GLY A 64 -32.93 -10.17 4.17
C GLY A 64 -33.00 -11.68 4.43
N LEU A 65 -32.81 -12.47 3.38
CA LEU A 65 -32.72 -13.93 3.44
C LEU A 65 -31.26 -14.32 3.24
N ASN A 66 -30.74 -15.14 4.15
CA ASN A 66 -29.41 -15.75 4.09
C ASN A 66 -28.21 -14.77 4.10
N THR A 67 -28.20 -13.82 5.03
CA THR A 67 -27.05 -12.94 5.23
C THR A 67 -25.87 -13.68 5.86
N LYS A 68 -24.72 -13.65 5.20
CA LYS A 68 -23.45 -14.16 5.74
C LYS A 68 -22.36 -13.13 5.53
N MET A 69 -21.56 -12.89 6.55
CA MET A 69 -20.40 -12.03 6.43
C MET A 69 -19.32 -12.47 7.40
N SER A 70 -18.07 -12.38 6.96
CA SER A 70 -16.92 -12.40 7.85
C SER A 70 -16.14 -11.10 7.70
N ILE A 71 -15.72 -10.53 8.83
CA ILE A 71 -14.89 -9.33 8.87
C ILE A 71 -13.56 -9.73 9.47
N ALA A 72 -12.49 -9.51 8.73
CA ALA A 72 -11.12 -9.69 9.19
C ALA A 72 -10.57 -8.32 9.63
N ILE A 73 -10.30 -8.17 10.92
CA ILE A 73 -9.63 -7.00 11.49
C ILE A 73 -8.21 -7.38 11.83
N GLN A 74 -7.25 -6.58 11.36
CA GLN A 74 -5.85 -6.77 11.68
C GLN A 74 -5.27 -5.49 12.27
N LYS A 75 -4.58 -5.65 13.41
CA LYS A 75 -3.68 -4.61 13.89
C LYS A 75 -2.41 -4.67 13.07
N PHE A 76 -1.94 -3.50 12.67
CA PHE A 76 -0.68 -3.40 11.95
C PHE A 76 0.43 -3.13 12.95
N ASP A 77 1.19 -4.17 13.29
CA ASP A 77 2.40 -4.06 14.08
C ASP A 77 3.61 -4.07 13.14
N LEU A 78 3.95 -2.90 12.60
CA LEU A 78 5.29 -2.72 12.03
C LEU A 78 6.28 -2.63 13.19
N LYS A 79 6.81 -3.79 13.61
CA LYS A 79 8.04 -3.81 14.40
C LYS A 79 9.18 -3.35 13.48
N MET A 80 9.40 -2.04 13.44
CA MET A 80 10.54 -1.46 12.73
C MET A 80 11.70 -1.39 13.71
N TRP A 81 12.70 -2.22 13.50
CA TRP A 81 13.87 -2.26 14.39
C TRP A 81 14.77 -1.02 14.26
N ASN A 82 14.65 -0.23 13.18
CA ASN A 82 15.43 0.99 12.97
C ASN A 82 14.58 2.14 12.37
N ARG A 83 13.72 2.77 13.18
CA ARG A 83 12.85 3.89 12.74
C ARG A 83 13.62 5.09 12.21
N ASP A 84 14.81 5.34 12.73
CA ASP A 84 15.65 6.45 12.29
C ASP A 84 16.05 6.29 10.82
N VAL A 85 16.52 5.07 10.47
CA VAL A 85 16.97 4.75 9.11
C VAL A 85 15.79 4.51 8.16
N CYS A 86 14.79 3.75 8.60
CA CYS A 86 13.67 3.33 7.78
C CYS A 86 12.55 4.37 7.70
N GLY A 87 12.47 5.31 8.63
CA GLY A 87 11.35 6.24 8.77
C GLY A 87 10.04 5.55 9.16
N ASN A 88 8.93 6.12 8.67
CA ASN A 88 7.59 5.58 8.89
C ASN A 88 7.26 4.51 7.84
N GLY A 89 7.03 3.28 8.29
CA GLY A 89 6.66 2.18 7.41
C GLY A 89 5.19 2.20 6.94
N LEU A 90 4.33 3.09 7.47
CA LEU A 90 2.96 3.24 6.97
C LEU A 90 2.85 4.53 6.15
N LEU A 91 2.83 4.40 4.83
CA LEU A 91 2.86 5.52 3.90
C LEU A 91 1.51 5.69 3.18
N ARG A 92 0.92 6.88 3.29
CA ARG A 92 -0.30 7.23 2.57
C ARG A 92 0.04 7.73 1.17
N VAL A 93 -0.47 7.07 0.15
CA VAL A 93 -0.44 7.51 -1.24
C VAL A 93 -1.58 8.50 -1.46
N GLU A 94 -1.24 9.72 -1.88
CA GLU A 94 -2.18 10.79 -2.20
C GLU A 94 -2.10 11.09 -3.70
N MET A 95 -2.97 11.99 -4.18
CA MET A 95 -2.94 12.39 -5.59
C MET A 95 -1.64 13.07 -5.97
N THR A 96 -1.04 13.83 -5.05
CA THR A 96 0.28 14.43 -5.27
C THR A 96 1.37 13.38 -5.11
N PRO A 97 2.20 13.13 -6.15
CA PRO A 97 3.32 12.20 -6.04
C PRO A 97 4.28 12.58 -4.93
N LYS A 98 4.80 11.59 -4.20
CA LYS A 98 5.72 11.80 -3.08
C LYS A 98 6.99 11.00 -3.27
N ASN A 99 8.09 11.63 -2.88
CA ASN A 99 9.41 11.00 -2.90
C ASN A 99 9.51 9.91 -1.84
N PHE A 100 10.02 8.76 -2.26
CA PHE A 100 10.52 7.68 -1.42
C PHE A 100 12.04 7.81 -1.33
N ARG A 101 12.59 7.85 -0.11
CA ARG A 101 14.04 7.86 0.13
C ARG A 101 14.36 6.94 1.28
N LEU A 102 15.29 6.03 1.04
CA LEU A 102 15.82 5.12 2.01
C LEU A 102 17.34 5.00 1.80
N PRO A 103 18.19 5.10 2.85
CA PRO A 103 17.86 5.56 4.19
C PRO A 103 17.25 6.98 4.17
N VAL A 104 16.55 7.36 5.25
CA VAL A 104 16.06 8.74 5.40
C VAL A 104 17.28 9.70 5.40
N TYR A 105 17.16 10.89 4.80
CA TYR A 105 18.26 11.79 4.40
C TYR A 105 19.49 11.88 5.32
N GLU A 106 19.28 11.98 6.63
CA GLU A 106 20.35 12.16 7.63
C GLU A 106 20.99 10.85 8.11
N TYR A 107 20.50 9.71 7.60
CA TYR A 107 20.84 8.39 8.11
C TYR A 107 21.56 7.53 7.08
N LYS A 108 22.27 6.53 7.61
CA LYS A 108 22.94 5.46 6.86
C LYS A 108 22.68 4.13 7.56
N PHE A 109 22.73 3.04 6.81
CA PHE A 109 22.70 1.71 7.41
C PHE A 109 24.04 1.48 8.11
N LYS A 110 24.02 1.28 9.43
CA LYS A 110 25.21 0.94 10.24
C LYS A 110 25.28 -0.53 10.61
N GLU A 111 24.16 -1.23 10.44
CA GLU A 111 23.98 -2.64 10.75
C GLU A 111 22.97 -3.24 9.78
N PRO A 112 22.95 -4.58 9.63
CA PRO A 112 21.94 -5.26 8.84
C PRO A 112 20.53 -4.83 9.25
N THR A 113 19.74 -4.39 8.27
CA THR A 113 18.45 -3.75 8.52
C THR A 113 17.41 -4.26 7.53
N ILE A 114 16.21 -4.54 8.03
CA ILE A 114 15.03 -4.81 7.21
C ILE A 114 14.01 -3.68 7.43
N CYS A 115 13.73 -2.92 6.38
CA CYS A 115 12.69 -1.90 6.41
C CYS A 115 11.43 -2.40 5.70
N HIS A 116 10.30 -2.34 6.40
CA HIS A 116 8.99 -2.75 5.88
C HIS A 116 8.11 -1.51 5.67
N PHE A 117 7.55 -1.40 4.47
CA PHE A 117 6.64 -0.33 4.09
C PHE A 117 5.33 -0.91 3.57
N LYS A 118 4.23 -0.36 4.06
CA LYS A 118 2.89 -0.57 3.54
C LYS A 118 2.40 0.76 2.98
N LEU A 119 2.22 0.79 1.67
CA LEU A 119 1.73 1.94 0.94
C LEU A 119 0.25 1.73 0.69
N PHE A 120 -0.57 2.70 1.11
CA PHE A 120 -2.01 2.61 0.96
C PHE A 120 -2.58 3.91 0.41
N GLY A 121 -3.45 3.78 -0.58
CA GLY A 121 -4.09 4.89 -1.25
C GLY A 121 -5.60 4.77 -1.23
N THR A 122 -6.24 5.54 -2.11
CA THR A 122 -7.69 5.45 -2.28
C THR A 122 -8.05 4.36 -3.30
N THR A 123 -9.22 3.76 -3.12
CA THR A 123 -9.75 2.72 -3.99
C THR A 123 -10.25 3.32 -5.31
N GLY A 124 -10.18 2.55 -6.41
CA GLY A 124 -10.76 2.92 -7.71
C GLY A 124 -9.77 3.51 -8.71
N THR A 125 -8.54 3.82 -8.31
CA THR A 125 -7.46 4.26 -9.21
C THR A 125 -6.17 3.51 -8.88
N PRO A 126 -5.34 3.17 -9.86
CA PRO A 126 -4.09 2.46 -9.62
C PRO A 126 -3.14 3.22 -8.68
N LEU A 127 -2.43 2.46 -7.85
CA LEU A 127 -1.25 2.95 -7.12
C LEU A 127 0.00 2.54 -7.87
N GLY A 128 1.04 3.36 -7.82
CA GLY A 128 2.29 3.09 -8.51
C GLY A 128 3.53 3.46 -7.72
N PHE A 129 4.63 2.81 -8.09
CA PHE A 129 5.97 3.11 -7.62
C PHE A 129 6.93 3.20 -8.80
N HIS A 130 7.61 4.34 -8.91
CA HIS A 130 8.63 4.62 -9.91
C HIS A 130 9.99 4.73 -9.22
N PHE A 131 10.99 4.01 -9.73
CA PHE A 131 12.35 4.13 -9.22
C PHE A 131 13.08 5.31 -9.89
N LEU A 132 13.67 6.18 -9.08
CA LEU A 132 14.56 7.24 -9.56
C LEU A 132 16.01 6.73 -9.65
N SER A 133 16.47 6.08 -8.58
CA SER A 133 17.80 5.48 -8.51
C SER A 133 17.89 4.52 -7.34
N MET A 134 18.82 3.58 -7.41
CA MET A 134 19.12 2.68 -6.30
C MET A 134 20.58 2.29 -6.36
N ARG A 135 21.13 1.94 -5.20
CA ARG A 135 22.38 1.21 -5.05
C ARG A 135 22.15 0.22 -3.95
N LEU A 136 22.07 -1.06 -4.30
CA LEU A 136 22.00 -2.17 -3.36
C LEU A 136 23.09 -3.16 -3.73
N GLY A 137 23.59 -3.92 -2.76
CA GLY A 137 24.55 -4.97 -3.05
C GLY A 137 24.05 -5.94 -4.11
N LYS A 138 24.94 -6.29 -5.04
CA LYS A 138 24.59 -7.14 -6.18
C LYS A 138 25.02 -8.58 -5.90
N THR A 139 24.05 -9.45 -5.66
CA THR A 139 24.28 -10.89 -5.52
C THR A 139 23.45 -11.70 -6.49
N THR A 140 23.84 -12.95 -6.72
CA THR A 140 23.07 -13.90 -7.52
C THR A 140 21.66 -14.01 -6.95
N ASN A 141 20.65 -13.75 -7.78
CA ASN A 141 19.23 -13.74 -7.41
C ASN A 141 18.85 -12.75 -6.29
N CYS A 142 19.65 -11.70 -6.05
CA CYS A 142 19.36 -10.68 -5.04
C CYS A 142 19.12 -11.27 -3.63
N SER A 143 19.95 -12.23 -3.22
CA SER A 143 19.75 -13.00 -1.99
C SER A 143 20.19 -12.27 -0.71
N THR A 144 21.02 -11.22 -0.83
CA THR A 144 21.52 -10.44 0.31
C THR A 144 20.81 -9.10 0.40
N ASP A 145 21.21 -8.15 -0.43
CA ASP A 145 20.72 -6.77 -0.43
C ASP A 145 19.67 -6.63 -1.55
N TYR A 146 18.43 -6.32 -1.20
CA TYR A 146 17.36 -6.23 -2.19
C TYR A 146 16.22 -5.32 -1.76
N ILE A 147 15.48 -4.85 -2.76
CA ILE A 147 14.15 -4.28 -2.59
C ILE A 147 13.14 -5.22 -3.24
N SER A 148 12.09 -5.55 -2.51
CA SER A 148 10.96 -6.34 -2.96
C SER A 148 9.68 -5.52 -2.93
N ILE A 149 8.89 -5.56 -3.99
CA ILE A 149 7.60 -4.87 -4.11
C ILE A 149 6.52 -5.88 -4.49
N TRP A 150 5.36 -5.83 -3.85
CA TRP A 150 4.24 -6.71 -4.18
C TRP A 150 2.87 -6.12 -3.82
N GLU A 151 1.85 -6.56 -4.54
CA GLU A 151 0.45 -6.24 -4.30
C GLU A 151 -0.08 -6.93 -3.02
N ASP A 152 -0.92 -6.23 -2.24
CA ASP A 152 -1.54 -6.82 -1.05
C ASP A 152 -2.43 -8.03 -1.41
N GLY A 153 -2.12 -9.18 -0.80
CA GLY A 153 -2.79 -10.45 -1.09
C GLY A 153 -2.20 -11.24 -2.27
N SER A 154 -1.14 -10.76 -2.91
CA SER A 154 -0.40 -11.52 -3.93
C SER A 154 0.80 -12.27 -3.32
N GLU A 155 1.07 -13.47 -3.83
CA GLU A 155 2.31 -14.21 -3.56
C GLU A 155 3.45 -13.78 -4.49
N GLU A 156 3.13 -13.15 -5.62
CA GLU A 156 4.09 -12.70 -6.61
C GLU A 156 4.84 -11.46 -6.09
N LYS A 157 6.17 -11.56 -6.02
CA LYS A 157 7.06 -10.50 -5.56
C LYS A 157 8.02 -10.09 -6.65
N PHE A 158 8.09 -8.80 -6.92
CA PHE A 158 9.11 -8.22 -7.78
C PHE A 158 10.33 -7.89 -6.93
N VAL A 159 11.49 -8.49 -7.22
CA VAL A 159 12.72 -8.34 -6.43
C VAL A 159 13.82 -7.73 -7.28
N TYR A 160 14.49 -6.71 -6.75
CA TYR A 160 15.55 -5.95 -7.43
C TYR A 160 16.75 -5.72 -6.51
N CYS A 161 17.94 -5.72 -7.10
CA CYS A 161 19.22 -5.42 -6.44
C CYS A 161 20.22 -4.80 -7.42
N GLY A 162 21.39 -4.39 -6.94
CA GLY A 162 22.38 -3.67 -7.75
C GLY A 162 22.05 -2.19 -7.92
N GLU A 163 22.64 -1.58 -8.96
CA GLU A 163 22.55 -0.14 -9.22
C GLU A 163 21.56 0.25 -10.34
N LYS A 164 21.03 -0.73 -11.06
CA LYS A 164 20.15 -0.48 -12.21
C LYS A 164 18.69 -0.66 -11.79
N PRO A 165 17.88 0.42 -11.71
CA PRO A 165 16.46 0.31 -11.49
C PRO A 165 15.75 -0.53 -12.56
N PRO A 166 14.57 -1.12 -12.25
CA PRO A 166 13.74 -1.72 -13.28
C PRO A 166 13.30 -0.68 -14.30
N GLY A 167 13.25 -1.07 -15.58
CA GLY A 167 12.82 -0.18 -16.67
C GLY A 167 11.30 0.04 -16.74
N LYS A 168 10.53 -0.55 -15.82
CA LYS A 168 9.08 -0.44 -15.75
C LYS A 168 8.66 -0.09 -14.32
N ASN A 169 7.61 0.72 -14.22
CA ASN A 169 7.00 1.06 -12.94
C ASN A 169 6.21 -0.12 -12.40
N PHE A 170 6.18 -0.24 -11.08
CA PHE A 170 5.21 -1.11 -10.43
C PHE A 170 3.86 -0.39 -10.38
N THR A 171 2.78 -1.10 -10.72
CA THR A 171 1.40 -0.60 -10.64
C THR A 171 0.49 -1.67 -10.09
N THR A 172 -0.50 -1.30 -9.28
CA THR A 172 -1.51 -2.19 -8.71
C THR A 172 -2.89 -1.53 -8.72
N TYR A 173 -3.94 -2.33 -8.93
CA TYR A 173 -5.33 -1.88 -8.79
C TYR A 173 -5.87 -2.09 -7.37
N LYS A 174 -5.10 -2.72 -6.47
CA LYS A 174 -5.39 -2.73 -5.04
C LYS A 174 -5.06 -1.38 -4.44
N ASN A 175 -5.76 -1.07 -3.36
CA ASN A 175 -5.50 0.16 -2.62
C ASN A 175 -4.34 0.02 -1.62
N ILE A 176 -3.61 -1.10 -1.66
CA ILE A 176 -2.47 -1.40 -0.81
C ILE A 176 -1.42 -2.18 -1.61
N PHE A 177 -0.16 -1.78 -1.47
CA PHE A 177 0.99 -2.60 -1.83
C PHE A 177 2.09 -2.46 -0.78
N HIS A 178 3.05 -3.36 -0.84
CA HIS A 178 4.12 -3.43 0.15
C HIS A 178 5.48 -3.28 -0.51
N ILE A 179 6.42 -2.72 0.24
CA ILE A 179 7.83 -2.69 -0.10
C ILE A 179 8.61 -3.23 1.10
N ILE A 180 9.53 -4.16 0.84
CA ILE A 180 10.59 -4.54 1.79
C ILE A 180 11.92 -4.13 1.21
N VAL A 181 12.77 -3.53 2.03
CA VAL A 181 14.19 -3.36 1.70
C VAL A 181 15.00 -4.11 2.74
N HIS A 182 15.81 -5.06 2.29
CA HIS A 182 16.74 -5.84 3.10
C HIS A 182 18.16 -5.43 2.76
N ILE A 183 18.93 -5.05 3.78
CA ILE A 183 20.33 -4.65 3.67
C ILE A 183 21.14 -5.47 4.67
N GLN A 184 22.20 -6.12 4.20
CA GLN A 184 23.06 -7.01 4.97
C GLN A 184 24.56 -6.75 4.71
N THR A 185 24.94 -6.43 3.47
CA THR A 185 26.37 -6.31 3.07
C THR A 185 26.82 -4.87 2.80
N ASP A 186 26.27 -4.18 1.81
CA ASP A 186 26.78 -2.88 1.34
C ASP A 186 26.18 -1.69 2.12
N LEU A 187 26.26 -1.75 3.45
CA LEU A 187 25.48 -0.91 4.38
C LEU A 187 25.55 0.60 4.05
N ASP A 188 26.73 1.22 4.19
CA ASP A 188 26.90 2.68 4.10
C ASP A 188 26.66 3.27 2.69
N GLN A 189 26.70 2.42 1.66
CA GLN A 189 26.51 2.82 0.27
C GLN A 189 25.09 2.52 -0.23
N SER A 190 24.32 1.73 0.53
CA SER A 190 23.01 1.27 0.10
C SER A 190 21.98 2.38 0.18
N PHE A 191 21.24 2.58 -0.90
CA PHE A 191 20.10 3.48 -0.93
C PHE A 191 19.06 3.07 -1.99
N VAL A 192 17.83 3.50 -1.77
CA VAL A 192 16.72 3.45 -2.73
C VAL A 192 16.04 4.81 -2.78
N ARG A 193 15.93 5.39 -3.98
CA ARG A 193 15.17 6.61 -4.26
C ARG A 193 14.08 6.28 -5.29
N GLY A 194 12.87 6.73 -5.01
CA GLY A 194 11.73 6.52 -5.89
C GLY A 194 10.63 7.54 -5.65
N ILE A 195 9.51 7.34 -6.33
CA ILE A 195 8.29 8.13 -6.19
C ILE A 195 7.13 7.17 -6.08
N TYR A 196 6.32 7.32 -5.05
CA TYR A 196 5.02 6.65 -4.96
C TYR A 196 3.91 7.63 -5.30
N TYR A 197 2.91 7.15 -6.03
CA TYR A 197 1.85 7.98 -6.59
C TYR A 197 0.56 7.20 -6.76
N GLN A 198 -0.53 7.94 -6.88
CA GLN A 198 -1.82 7.42 -7.31
C GLN A 198 -2.12 7.99 -8.69
N GLU A 199 -2.42 7.14 -9.66
CA GLU A 199 -2.66 7.55 -11.03
C GLU A 199 -3.89 8.46 -11.12
N THR A 200 -3.71 9.61 -11.77
CA THR A 200 -4.78 10.57 -12.07
C THR A 200 -4.55 11.17 -13.45
N LYS A 201 -5.63 11.57 -14.13
CA LYS A 201 -5.57 12.28 -15.41
C LYS A 201 -5.02 13.70 -15.29
N ASP A 202 -5.07 14.27 -14.08
CA ASP A 202 -4.72 15.67 -13.83
C ASP A 202 -3.21 15.91 -13.68
N ILE A 203 -2.40 14.84 -13.60
CA ILE A 203 -0.96 14.93 -13.34
C ILE A 203 -0.18 14.16 -14.40
N ASP A 204 0.68 14.88 -15.11
CA ASP A 204 1.66 14.29 -16.02
C ASP A 204 2.84 13.73 -15.21
N LEU A 205 2.76 12.44 -14.89
CA LEU A 205 3.79 11.73 -14.12
C LEU A 205 5.16 11.72 -14.82
N THR A 206 5.21 11.75 -16.15
CA THR A 206 6.46 11.77 -16.91
C THR A 206 7.28 13.02 -16.58
N THR A 207 6.63 14.20 -16.55
CA THR A 207 7.31 15.45 -16.16
C THR A 207 7.81 15.44 -14.71
N VAL A 208 7.04 14.83 -13.81
CA VAL A 208 7.41 14.69 -12.38
C VAL A 208 8.65 13.82 -12.24
N PHE A 209 8.68 12.67 -12.91
CA PHE A 209 9.81 11.73 -12.86
C PHE A 209 11.08 12.36 -13.43
N GLU A 210 10.97 13.08 -14.54
CA GLU A 210 12.10 13.80 -15.14
C GLU A 210 12.64 14.91 -14.24
N ALA A 211 11.75 15.69 -13.60
CA ALA A 211 12.14 16.78 -12.72
C ALA A 211 12.87 16.27 -11.46
N GLU A 212 12.38 15.19 -10.85
CA GLU A 212 13.00 14.61 -9.65
C GLU A 212 14.29 13.84 -9.96
N SER A 213 14.40 13.22 -11.13
CA SER A 213 15.64 12.55 -11.58
C SER A 213 16.82 13.53 -11.72
N LYS A 214 16.54 14.82 -11.96
CA LYS A 214 17.56 15.89 -12.08
C LYS A 214 18.00 16.47 -10.72
N LYS A 215 17.26 16.23 -9.63
CA LYS A 215 17.61 16.66 -8.28
C LYS A 215 18.57 15.65 -7.66
N LYS A 216 19.86 15.83 -7.93
CA LYS A 216 20.94 14.93 -7.49
C LYS A 216 21.21 15.05 -5.99
#